data_AF-A0A0D8X7Z4-F1
#
_entry.id   AF-A0A0D8X7Z4-F1
#
_cell.length_a   1.000
_cell.length_b   1.000
_cell.length_c   1.000
_cell.angle_alpha   90.00
_cell.angle_beta   90.00
_cell.angle_gamma   90.00
#
_symmetry.space_group_name_H-M   'P 1'
#
loop_
_entity.id
_entity.type
_entity.pdbx_description
1 polymer ?
#
loop_
_entity_poly.entity_id
_entity_poly.type
_entity_poly.pdbx_seq_one_letter_code
_entity_poly.pdbx_strand_id
1 'polypeptide(L)'
;MTLQSCEDKELLDWSRHNQLKQAQRTIAYVLRFIKAVSHRLNQSLRNRIENNIPEIKLMTNNPYITATEHNLALRVLVRNHQNLYHATIPRNQNHLNLYKDQYGILRRKGRLGKADIPFDTQQPILIANNTKLAEIIIHDNHLPYHCSTGQTMANVRQNFWIPKLRQQTQKILKRCIACQKMNNLPFKYLIMEDLPQRRVQKSRPFEH
;
A
#
# COMPACT_ATOMS: atom_id res chain seq x y z
N MET A 1 -13.44 19.40 -1.92
CA MET A 1 -12.60 19.03 -0.76
C MET A 1 -11.29 18.50 -1.30
N THR A 2 -10.22 19.28 -1.18
CA THR A 2 -8.87 18.90 -1.62
C THR A 2 -8.35 17.73 -0.78
N LEU A 3 -7.59 16.81 -1.38
CA LEU A 3 -7.00 15.65 -0.69
C LEU A 3 -6.21 16.05 0.58
N GLN A 4 -5.60 17.25 0.54
CA GLN A 4 -4.86 17.86 1.64
C GLN A 4 -5.66 17.93 2.96
N SER A 5 -6.96 18.21 2.93
CA SER A 5 -7.75 18.37 4.17
C SER A 5 -8.19 17.05 4.82
N CYS A 6 -7.98 15.91 4.13
CA CYS A 6 -8.16 14.58 4.69
C CYS A 6 -6.87 14.01 5.30
N GLU A 7 -5.70 14.37 4.77
CA GLU A 7 -4.41 13.92 5.30
C GLU A 7 -4.20 14.39 6.76
N ASP A 8 -4.60 15.62 7.09
CA ASP A 8 -4.51 16.17 8.46
C ASP A 8 -5.40 15.44 9.49
N LYS A 9 -6.32 14.58 9.04
CA LYS A 9 -7.28 13.84 9.88
C LYS A 9 -6.98 12.35 9.99
N GLU A 10 -5.92 11.87 9.32
CA GLU A 10 -5.52 10.46 9.39
C GLU A 10 -4.95 10.12 10.78
N LEU A 11 -5.16 8.88 11.22
CA LEU A 11 -4.67 8.41 12.53
C LEU A 11 -3.15 8.43 12.65
N LEU A 12 -2.45 8.33 11.52
CA LEU A 12 -1.00 8.26 11.46
C LEU A 12 -0.45 9.38 10.59
N ASP A 13 0.66 9.96 11.02
CA ASP A 13 1.51 10.77 10.16
C ASP A 13 2.25 9.84 9.19
N TRP A 14 1.70 9.70 7.99
CA TRP A 14 2.25 8.81 6.97
C TRP A 14 3.60 9.27 6.41
N SER A 15 4.07 10.49 6.71
CA SER A 15 5.42 10.92 6.33
C SER A 15 6.51 10.11 7.06
N ARG A 16 6.19 9.57 8.24
CA ARG A 16 7.11 8.80 9.09
C ARG A 16 7.07 7.30 8.82
N HIS A 17 6.18 6.85 7.96
CA HIS A 17 5.94 5.43 7.71
C HIS A 17 6.19 5.08 6.24
N ASN A 18 7.21 4.26 6.01
CA ASN A 18 7.58 3.81 4.66
C ASN A 18 7.19 2.35 4.38
N GLN A 19 6.79 1.60 5.42
CA GLN A 19 6.36 0.20 5.32
C GLN A 19 5.06 -0.02 6.09
N LEU A 20 4.16 -0.83 5.54
CA LEU A 20 2.87 -1.16 6.14
C LEU A 20 3.07 -1.89 7.48
N LYS A 21 4.04 -2.81 7.56
CA LYS A 21 4.35 -3.52 8.81
C LYS A 21 4.74 -2.56 9.93
N GLN A 22 5.45 -1.47 9.64
CA GLN A 22 5.82 -0.48 10.65
C GLN A 22 4.57 0.26 11.17
N ALA A 23 3.67 0.67 10.27
CA ALA A 23 2.40 1.30 10.64
C ALA A 23 1.48 0.34 11.43
N GLN A 24 1.44 -0.95 11.07
CA GLN A 24 0.71 -1.95 11.84
C GLN A 24 1.30 -2.13 13.24
N ARG A 25 2.64 -2.11 13.38
CA ARG A 25 3.31 -2.21 14.68
C ARG A 25 2.95 -1.04 15.60
N THR A 26 3.02 0.19 15.10
CA THR A 26 2.68 1.38 15.90
C THR A 26 1.23 1.31 16.38
N ILE A 27 0.29 1.00 15.48
CA ILE A 27 -1.12 0.86 15.84
C ILE A 27 -1.35 -0.31 16.80
N ALA A 28 -0.65 -1.43 16.65
CA ALA A 28 -0.77 -2.55 17.58
C ALA A 28 -0.37 -2.15 19.01
N TYR A 29 0.72 -1.41 19.18
CA TYR A 29 1.11 -0.88 20.49
C TYR A 29 0.11 0.14 21.04
N VAL A 30 -0.41 1.03 20.18
CA VAL A 30 -1.46 1.98 20.58
C VAL A 30 -2.72 1.24 21.05
N LEU A 31 -3.15 0.19 20.35
CA LEU A 31 -4.31 -0.61 20.76
C LEU A 31 -4.08 -1.35 22.09
N ARG A 32 -2.87 -1.88 22.33
CA ARG A 32 -2.50 -2.45 23.64
C ARG A 32 -2.52 -1.40 24.75
N PHE A 33 -2.00 -0.21 24.48
CA PHE A 33 -2.04 0.90 25.43
C PHE A 33 -3.48 1.31 25.75
N ILE A 34 -4.33 1.47 24.74
CA ILE A 34 -5.75 1.77 24.93
C ILE A 34 -6.42 0.66 25.74
N LYS A 35 -6.12 -0.62 25.48
CA LYS A 35 -6.62 -1.74 26.30
C LYS A 35 -6.23 -1.55 27.77
N ALA A 36 -4.94 -1.34 28.04
CA ALA A 36 -4.41 -1.17 29.39
C ALA A 36 -5.06 0.02 30.14
N VAL A 37 -5.27 1.14 29.46
CA VAL A 37 -5.94 2.32 30.03
C VAL A 37 -7.43 2.05 30.23
N SER A 38 -8.10 1.42 29.26
CA SER A 38 -9.55 1.15 29.29
C SER A 38 -9.97 0.29 30.47
N HIS A 39 -9.09 -0.59 30.96
CA HIS A 39 -9.32 -1.40 32.15
C HIS A 39 -9.44 -0.57 33.43
N ARG A 40 -8.94 0.67 33.45
CA ARG A 40 -8.98 1.58 34.61
C ARG A 40 -10.14 2.59 34.53
N LEU A 41 -10.96 2.54 33.48
CA LEU A 41 -12.07 3.47 33.25
C LEU A 41 -13.40 2.96 33.78
N ASN A 42 -14.35 3.88 34.00
CA ASN A 42 -15.74 3.56 34.34
C ASN A 42 -16.39 2.63 33.29
N GLN A 43 -17.26 1.74 33.76
CA GLN A 43 -17.92 0.72 32.91
C GLN A 43 -18.61 1.32 31.67
N SER A 44 -19.27 2.47 31.82
CA SER A 44 -19.98 3.15 30.72
C SER A 44 -19.03 3.66 29.63
N LEU A 45 -17.90 4.27 30.01
CA LEU A 45 -16.86 4.74 29.09
C LEU A 45 -16.14 3.58 28.43
N ARG A 46 -15.82 2.53 29.22
CA ARG A 46 -15.19 1.31 28.72
C ARG A 46 -16.05 0.66 27.63
N ASN A 47 -17.35 0.50 27.87
CA ASN A 47 -18.28 -0.07 26.89
C ASN A 47 -18.36 0.78 25.61
N ARG A 48 -18.34 2.12 25.73
CA ARG A 48 -18.30 3.02 24.55
C ARG A 48 -17.05 2.83 23.70
N ILE A 49 -15.87 2.76 24.33
CA ILE A 49 -14.60 2.55 23.63
C ILE A 49 -14.59 1.18 22.96
N GLU A 50 -14.98 0.15 23.70
CA GLU A 50 -15.05 -1.23 23.21
C GLU A 50 -16.03 -1.41 22.05
N ASN A 51 -17.14 -0.67 22.02
CA ASN A 51 -18.09 -0.69 20.92
C ASN A 51 -17.56 0.02 19.66
N ASN A 52 -16.82 1.12 19.84
CA ASN A 52 -16.23 1.85 18.72
C ASN A 52 -15.01 1.14 18.11
N ILE A 53 -14.21 0.47 18.94
CA ILE A 53 -12.99 -0.23 18.54
C ILE A 53 -13.01 -1.65 19.14
N PRO A 54 -13.75 -2.59 18.51
CA PRO A 54 -13.88 -3.96 19.00
C PRO A 54 -12.55 -4.72 19.04
N GLU A 55 -11.57 -4.31 18.22
CA GLU A 55 -10.25 -4.94 18.15
C GLU A 55 -9.48 -4.92 19.47
N ILE A 56 -9.76 -3.95 20.36
CA ILE A 56 -9.06 -3.78 21.65
C ILE A 56 -9.23 -5.02 22.52
N LYS A 57 -10.39 -5.68 22.50
CA LYS A 57 -10.67 -6.87 23.33
C LYS A 57 -9.71 -8.01 23.00
N LEU A 58 -9.39 -8.15 21.72
CA LEU A 58 -8.61 -9.24 21.15
C LEU A 58 -7.10 -9.05 21.28
N MET A 59 -6.63 -7.88 21.76
CA MET A 59 -5.20 -7.62 21.93
C MET A 59 -4.62 -8.44 23.08
N THR A 60 -3.36 -8.87 22.93
CA THR A 60 -2.67 -9.69 23.92
C THR A 60 -1.58 -8.90 24.64
N ASN A 61 -1.12 -9.40 25.79
CA ASN A 61 -0.04 -8.77 26.58
C ASN A 61 1.31 -9.47 26.37
N ASN A 62 1.49 -10.15 25.23
CA ASN A 62 2.70 -10.88 24.92
C ASN A 62 3.89 -9.92 24.70
N PRO A 63 5.13 -10.33 24.99
CA PRO A 63 6.31 -9.46 24.86
C PRO A 63 6.58 -9.01 23.41
N TYR A 64 6.12 -9.77 22.43
CA TYR A 64 6.20 -9.45 21.00
C TYR A 64 4.81 -9.23 20.39
N ILE A 65 4.75 -8.50 19.27
CA ILE A 65 3.51 -8.32 18.50
C ILE A 65 3.23 -9.58 17.70
N THR A 66 2.02 -10.11 17.83
CA THR A 66 1.59 -11.33 17.12
C THR A 66 1.04 -11.01 15.73
N ALA A 67 0.98 -12.01 14.85
CA ALA A 67 0.38 -11.85 13.53
C ALA A 67 -1.12 -11.46 13.61
N THR A 68 -1.83 -11.93 14.64
CA THR A 68 -3.23 -11.54 14.87
C THR A 68 -3.33 -10.05 15.19
N GLU A 69 -2.46 -9.51 16.03
CA GLU A 69 -2.41 -8.07 16.34
C GLU A 69 -2.03 -7.22 15.12
N HIS A 70 -1.14 -7.70 14.25
CA HIS A 70 -0.89 -7.05 12.96
C HIS A 70 -2.15 -6.96 12.10
N ASN A 71 -2.92 -8.04 12.03
CA ASN A 71 -4.18 -8.06 11.29
C ASN A 71 -5.24 -7.15 11.93
N LEU A 72 -5.34 -7.11 13.26
CA LEU A 72 -6.24 -6.20 13.98
C LEU A 72 -5.85 -4.74 13.75
N ALA A 73 -4.56 -4.42 13.81
CA ALA A 73 -4.04 -3.08 13.53
C ALA A 73 -4.34 -2.65 12.08
N LEU A 74 -4.16 -3.56 11.11
CA LEU A 74 -4.54 -3.31 9.72
C LEU A 74 -6.03 -3.00 9.58
N ARG A 75 -6.91 -3.73 10.28
CA ARG A 75 -8.36 -3.48 10.25
C ARG A 75 -8.70 -2.07 10.72
N VAL A 76 -8.11 -1.62 11.82
CA VAL A 76 -8.32 -0.27 12.35
C VAL A 76 -7.83 0.80 11.37
N LEU A 77 -6.64 0.61 10.80
CA LEU A 77 -6.08 1.52 9.80
C LEU A 77 -6.97 1.65 8.57
N VAL A 78 -7.41 0.51 8.03
CA VAL A 78 -8.29 0.46 6.86
C VAL A 78 -9.64 1.10 7.20
N ARG A 79 -10.24 0.80 8.36
CA ARG A 79 -11.52 1.39 8.77
C ARG A 79 -11.43 2.91 8.85
N ASN A 80 -10.36 3.44 9.44
CA ASN A 80 -10.14 4.89 9.50
C ASN A 80 -9.97 5.49 8.09
N HIS A 81 -9.12 4.88 7.25
CA HIS A 81 -8.92 5.30 5.87
C HIS A 81 -10.24 5.34 5.08
N GLN A 82 -11.03 4.28 5.16
CA GLN A 82 -12.31 4.19 4.46
C GLN A 82 -13.32 5.23 4.96
N ASN A 83 -13.32 5.56 6.24
CA ASN A 83 -14.19 6.60 6.80
C ASN A 83 -13.80 8.00 6.29
N LEU A 84 -12.50 8.30 6.21
CA LEU A 84 -12.00 9.59 5.72
C LEU A 84 -12.20 9.76 4.21
N TYR A 85 -11.90 8.72 3.44
CA TYR A 85 -11.96 8.74 1.98
C TYR A 85 -13.28 8.18 1.42
N HIS A 86 -14.32 8.06 2.23
CA HIS A 86 -15.64 7.55 1.79
C HIS A 86 -16.21 8.34 0.61
N ALA A 87 -15.94 9.65 0.53
CA ALA A 87 -16.42 10.50 -0.55
C ALA A 87 -15.70 10.29 -1.90
N THR A 88 -14.44 9.82 -1.88
CA THR A 88 -13.66 9.54 -3.10
C THR A 88 -13.90 8.14 -3.64
N ILE A 89 -14.45 7.24 -2.81
CA ILE A 89 -14.91 5.93 -3.22
C ILE A 89 -16.11 6.12 -4.17
N PRO A 90 -16.11 5.50 -5.36
CA PRO A 90 -17.21 5.63 -6.32
C PRO A 90 -18.55 5.22 -5.67
N ARG A 91 -19.51 6.15 -5.66
CA ARG A 91 -20.84 5.99 -5.03
C ARG A 91 -21.71 4.92 -5.68
N ASN A 92 -21.39 4.49 -6.90
CA ASN A 92 -22.09 3.41 -7.61
C ASN A 92 -21.71 2.04 -7.02
N GLN A 93 -22.04 1.84 -5.74
CA GLN A 93 -21.78 0.63 -4.95
C GLN A 93 -22.39 -0.61 -5.61
N ASN A 94 -23.55 -0.43 -6.27
CA ASN A 94 -24.30 -1.51 -6.93
C ASN A 94 -23.57 -2.10 -8.14
N HIS A 95 -22.88 -1.28 -8.94
CA HIS A 95 -22.11 -1.79 -10.10
C HIS A 95 -20.78 -2.42 -9.71
N LEU A 96 -20.29 -2.12 -8.50
CA LEU A 96 -18.98 -2.57 -8.03
C LEU A 96 -19.05 -3.75 -7.06
N ASN A 97 -20.26 -4.20 -6.70
CA ASN A 97 -20.51 -5.26 -5.72
C ASN A 97 -19.75 -5.01 -4.39
N LEU A 98 -19.80 -3.78 -3.90
CA LEU A 98 -19.18 -3.40 -2.64
C LEU A 98 -20.12 -3.73 -1.48
N TYR A 99 -19.57 -4.27 -0.40
CA TYR A 99 -20.32 -4.57 0.82
C TYR A 99 -19.42 -4.40 2.05
N LYS A 100 -20.02 -4.11 3.21
CA LYS A 100 -19.29 -4.06 4.47
C LYS A 100 -19.25 -5.45 5.10
N ASP A 101 -18.07 -5.86 5.56
CA ASP A 101 -17.92 -7.09 6.32
C ASP A 101 -18.40 -6.94 7.78
N GLN A 102 -18.31 -8.02 8.56
CA GLN A 102 -18.66 -8.05 9.98
C GLN A 102 -17.85 -7.07 10.85
N TYR A 103 -16.73 -6.56 10.34
CA TYR A 103 -15.88 -5.57 10.99
C TYR A 103 -16.12 -4.16 10.42
N GLY A 104 -17.17 -3.95 9.62
CA GLY A 104 -17.48 -2.67 9.01
C GLY A 104 -16.50 -2.23 7.93
N ILE A 105 -15.62 -3.13 7.45
CA ILE A 105 -14.65 -2.85 6.40
C ILE A 105 -15.30 -3.07 5.04
N LEU A 106 -15.17 -2.08 4.16
CA LEU A 106 -15.69 -2.15 2.80
C LEU A 106 -14.80 -3.07 1.95
N ARG A 107 -15.42 -4.10 1.37
CA ARG A 107 -14.78 -5.11 0.52
C ARG A 107 -15.50 -5.24 -0.80
N ARG A 108 -14.81 -5.78 -1.79
CA ARG A 108 -15.37 -6.06 -3.12
C ARG A 108 -15.68 -7.53 -3.28
N LYS A 109 -16.93 -7.88 -3.59
CA LYS A 109 -17.33 -9.26 -3.92
C LYS A 109 -17.11 -9.54 -5.41
N GLY A 110 -16.20 -10.46 -5.72
CA GLY A 110 -15.88 -10.88 -7.09
C GLY A 110 -16.61 -12.15 -7.55
N ARG A 111 -16.15 -12.71 -8.68
CA ARG A 111 -16.64 -13.99 -9.24
C ARG A 111 -15.93 -15.22 -8.65
N LEU A 112 -14.92 -15.00 -7.80
CA LEU A 112 -14.10 -16.07 -7.21
C LEU A 112 -14.63 -16.58 -5.86
N GLY A 113 -15.88 -16.29 -5.50
CA GLY A 113 -16.43 -16.65 -4.19
C GLY A 113 -16.64 -18.15 -3.92
N LYS A 114 -16.43 -19.01 -4.92
CA LYS A 114 -16.44 -20.48 -4.78
C LYS A 114 -15.07 -21.11 -5.05
N ALA A 115 -14.03 -20.30 -5.28
CA ALA A 115 -12.69 -20.80 -5.54
C ALA A 115 -12.01 -21.19 -4.22
N ASP A 116 -11.18 -22.23 -4.26
CA ASP A 116 -10.37 -22.65 -3.11
C ASP A 116 -9.11 -21.76 -2.98
N ILE A 117 -9.35 -20.50 -2.61
CA ILE A 117 -8.32 -19.47 -2.41
C ILE A 117 -8.61 -18.69 -1.13
N PRO A 118 -7.62 -17.99 -0.54
CA PRO A 118 -7.82 -17.24 0.69
C PRO A 118 -8.97 -16.22 0.59
N PHE A 119 -9.70 -16.04 1.69
CA PHE A 119 -10.85 -15.14 1.77
C PHE A 119 -10.54 -13.71 1.31
N ASP A 120 -9.39 -13.16 1.74
CA ASP A 120 -8.97 -11.81 1.36
C ASP A 120 -8.69 -11.69 -0.15
N THR A 121 -8.35 -12.79 -0.84
CA THR A 121 -8.19 -12.81 -2.30
C THR A 121 -9.52 -12.94 -3.02
N GLN A 122 -10.46 -13.71 -2.47
CA GLN A 122 -11.82 -13.80 -3.01
C GLN A 122 -12.55 -12.44 -2.91
N GLN A 123 -12.36 -11.77 -1.77
CA GLN A 123 -13.12 -10.60 -1.36
C GLN A 123 -12.17 -9.51 -0.82
N PRO A 124 -11.37 -8.87 -1.71
CA PRO A 124 -10.32 -7.94 -1.31
C PRO A 124 -10.86 -6.65 -0.68
N ILE A 125 -10.04 -6.09 0.20
CA ILE A 125 -10.30 -4.86 0.94
C ILE A 125 -10.22 -3.65 0.01
N LEU A 126 -11.25 -2.82 0.00
CA LEU A 126 -11.21 -1.57 -0.75
C LEU A 126 -10.25 -0.57 -0.10
N ILE A 127 -9.34 -0.01 -0.90
CA ILE A 127 -8.49 1.11 -0.49
C ILE A 127 -8.65 2.23 -1.52
N ALA A 128 -8.93 3.45 -1.05
CA ALA A 128 -9.00 4.62 -1.92
C ALA A 128 -7.66 4.88 -2.63
N ASN A 129 -7.74 5.19 -3.92
CA ASN A 129 -6.58 5.51 -4.73
C ASN A 129 -6.03 6.91 -4.40
N ASN A 130 -4.82 7.19 -4.88
CA ASN A 130 -4.08 8.43 -4.64
C ASN A 130 -3.93 8.82 -3.16
N THR A 131 -3.88 7.82 -2.27
CA THR A 131 -3.63 8.02 -0.84
C THR A 131 -2.28 7.41 -0.44
N LYS A 132 -1.69 7.90 0.65
CA LYS A 132 -0.38 7.43 1.09
C LYS A 132 -0.39 5.96 1.51
N LEU A 133 -1.46 5.49 2.13
CA LEU A 133 -1.68 4.07 2.43
C LEU A 133 -1.61 3.20 1.16
N ALA A 134 -2.26 3.61 0.07
CA ALA A 134 -2.20 2.89 -1.20
C ALA A 134 -0.78 2.86 -1.78
N GLU A 135 -0.03 3.96 -1.67
CA GLU A 135 1.38 4.01 -2.10
C GLU A 135 2.24 3.02 -1.32
N ILE A 136 2.11 3.00 0.01
CA ILE A 136 2.87 2.09 0.89
C ILE A 136 2.52 0.62 0.58
N ILE A 137 1.22 0.30 0.42
CA ILE A 137 0.79 -1.06 0.05
C ILE A 137 1.43 -1.50 -1.27
N ILE A 138 1.40 -0.65 -2.29
CA ILE A 138 1.99 -0.97 -3.60
C ILE A 138 3.50 -1.13 -3.48
N HIS A 139 4.17 -0.23 -2.76
CA HIS A 139 5.61 -0.25 -2.57
C HIS A 139 6.08 -1.51 -1.82
N ASP A 140 5.37 -1.91 -0.77
CA ASP A 140 5.65 -3.13 0.00
C ASP A 140 5.46 -4.40 -0.82
N ASN A 141 4.57 -4.40 -1.82
CA ASN A 141 4.38 -5.55 -2.73
C ASN A 141 5.34 -5.53 -3.93
N HIS A 142 5.95 -4.38 -4.21
CA HIS A 142 7.03 -4.25 -5.18
C HIS A 142 8.36 -4.74 -4.61
N LEU A 143 8.64 -4.39 -3.35
CA LEU A 143 9.82 -4.83 -2.61
C LEU A 143 9.62 -6.19 -1.89
N PRO A 144 10.69 -6.85 -1.43
CA PRO A 144 12.10 -6.57 -1.73
C PRO A 144 12.55 -7.08 -3.11
N TYR A 145 11.67 -7.78 -3.83
CA TYR A 145 12.03 -8.51 -5.06
C TYR A 145 11.97 -7.68 -6.34
N HIS A 146 11.70 -6.38 -6.24
CA HIS A 146 11.54 -5.48 -7.39
C HIS A 146 10.57 -6.03 -8.45
N CYS A 147 9.45 -6.57 -8.00
CA CYS A 147 8.45 -7.22 -8.84
C CYS A 147 8.03 -6.33 -10.02
N SER A 148 7.79 -6.96 -11.17
CA SER A 148 7.25 -6.26 -12.35
C SER A 148 5.91 -5.60 -12.04
N THR A 149 5.45 -4.70 -12.92
CA THR A 149 4.14 -4.05 -12.73
C THR A 149 3.01 -5.07 -12.61
N GLY A 150 3.00 -6.09 -13.48
CA GLY A 150 1.96 -7.13 -13.47
C GLY A 150 1.99 -7.97 -12.19
N GLN A 151 3.18 -8.38 -11.75
CA GLN A 151 3.34 -9.19 -10.54
C GLN A 151 2.99 -8.38 -9.28
N THR A 152 3.43 -7.12 -9.18
CA THR A 152 3.07 -6.23 -8.08
C THR A 152 1.56 -6.06 -7.99
N MET A 153 0.89 -5.85 -9.13
CA MET A 153 -0.57 -5.76 -9.17
C MET A 153 -1.26 -7.05 -8.72
N ALA A 154 -0.72 -8.22 -9.10
CA ALA A 154 -1.25 -9.52 -8.69
C ALA A 154 -1.13 -9.69 -7.17
N ASN A 155 0.04 -9.41 -6.59
CA ASN A 155 0.29 -9.48 -5.15
C ASN A 155 -0.64 -8.54 -4.38
N VAL A 156 -0.79 -7.29 -4.83
CA VAL A 156 -1.72 -6.34 -4.20
C VAL A 156 -3.16 -6.87 -4.22
N ARG A 157 -3.59 -7.46 -5.34
CA ARG A 157 -4.95 -8.02 -5.51
C ARG A 157 -5.25 -9.23 -4.64
N GLN A 158 -4.24 -9.88 -4.06
CA GLN A 158 -4.45 -10.96 -3.10
C GLN A 158 -5.13 -10.48 -1.82
N ASN A 159 -5.00 -9.20 -1.47
CA ASN A 159 -5.56 -8.66 -0.22
C ASN A 159 -6.36 -7.37 -0.43
N PHE A 160 -6.04 -6.57 -1.45
CA PHE A 160 -6.55 -5.21 -1.62
C PHE A 160 -7.09 -4.95 -3.03
N TRP A 161 -8.17 -4.17 -3.08
CA TRP A 161 -8.75 -3.63 -4.29
C TRP A 161 -8.57 -2.11 -4.31
N ILE A 162 -7.61 -1.64 -5.10
CA ILE A 162 -7.31 -0.22 -5.29
C ILE A 162 -7.83 0.22 -6.67
N PRO A 163 -8.71 1.24 -6.77
CA PRO A 163 -9.12 1.81 -8.05
C PRO A 163 -7.93 2.37 -8.85
N LYS A 164 -7.94 2.21 -10.17
CA LYS A 164 -6.84 2.67 -11.06
C LYS A 164 -5.44 2.13 -10.65
N LEU A 165 -5.38 0.94 -10.04
CA LEU A 165 -4.16 0.32 -9.52
C LEU A 165 -2.99 0.37 -10.51
N ARG A 166 -3.19 -0.04 -11.78
CA ARG A 166 -2.12 -0.07 -12.80
C ARG A 166 -1.41 1.28 -12.99
N GLN A 167 -2.19 2.36 -13.01
CA GLN A 167 -1.64 3.71 -13.19
C GLN A 167 -0.77 4.09 -11.99
N GLN A 168 -1.25 3.79 -10.78
CA GLN A 168 -0.50 4.07 -9.55
C GLN A 168 0.75 3.19 -9.41
N THR A 169 0.66 1.90 -9.72
CA THR A 169 1.82 1.00 -9.68
C THR A 169 2.90 1.49 -10.64
N GLN A 170 2.55 1.84 -11.89
CA GLN A 170 3.54 2.38 -12.82
C GLN A 170 4.19 3.66 -12.31
N LYS A 171 3.41 4.58 -11.72
CA LYS A 171 3.94 5.82 -11.13
C LYS A 171 4.94 5.55 -10.00
N ILE A 172 4.66 4.59 -9.14
CA ILE A 172 5.51 4.24 -8.00
C ILE A 172 6.78 3.51 -8.47
N LEU A 173 6.63 2.50 -9.32
CA LEU A 173 7.74 1.72 -9.85
C LEU A 173 8.72 2.58 -10.67
N LYS A 174 8.20 3.57 -11.42
CA LYS A 174 9.02 4.56 -12.14
C LYS A 174 9.93 5.37 -11.22
N ARG A 175 9.65 5.47 -9.93
CA ARG A 175 10.49 6.18 -8.93
C ARG A 175 11.48 5.27 -8.21
N CYS A 176 11.40 3.94 -8.42
CA CYS A 176 12.31 3.00 -7.78
C CYS A 176 13.71 3.07 -8.43
N ILE A 177 14.71 3.51 -7.67
CA ILE A 177 16.08 3.71 -8.15
C ILE A 177 16.70 2.41 -8.66
N ALA A 178 16.53 1.29 -7.95
CA ALA A 178 17.06 0.00 -8.38
C ALA A 178 16.45 -0.44 -9.73
N CYS A 179 15.13 -0.29 -9.88
CA CYS A 179 14.46 -0.59 -11.15
C CYS A 179 14.87 0.34 -12.28
N GLN A 180 15.08 1.63 -12.00
CA GLN A 180 15.59 2.58 -12.98
C GLN A 180 16.99 2.16 -13.45
N LYS A 181 17.90 1.84 -12.52
CA LYS A 181 19.26 1.42 -12.86
C LYS A 181 19.30 0.14 -13.70
N MET A 182 18.42 -0.82 -13.41
CA MET A 182 18.42 -2.12 -14.08
C MET A 182 17.65 -2.13 -15.41
N ASN A 183 16.60 -1.32 -15.55
CA ASN A 183 15.68 -1.42 -16.70
C ASN A 183 15.70 -0.19 -17.62
N ASN A 184 16.30 0.93 -17.22
CA ASN A 184 16.38 2.07 -18.12
C ASN A 184 17.33 1.79 -19.29
N LEU A 185 16.99 2.37 -20.44
CA LEU A 185 17.86 2.31 -21.61
C LEU A 185 19.18 3.03 -21.32
N PRO A 186 20.30 2.54 -21.91
CA PRO A 186 21.55 3.28 -21.86
C PRO A 186 21.39 4.65 -22.51
N PHE A 187 22.33 5.55 -22.21
CA PHE A 187 22.43 6.80 -22.95
C PHE A 187 22.52 6.52 -24.45
N LYS A 188 21.81 7.32 -25.24
CA LYS A 188 21.95 7.25 -26.69
C LYS A 188 23.42 7.49 -27.03
N TYR A 189 23.99 6.61 -27.84
CA TYR A 189 25.27 6.88 -28.46
C TYR A 189 25.18 8.22 -29.19
N LEU A 190 26.19 9.06 -29.01
CA LEU A 190 26.35 10.25 -29.82
C LEU A 190 26.49 9.79 -31.28
N ILE A 191 26.03 10.65 -32.20
CA ILE A 191 26.36 10.46 -33.62
C ILE A 191 27.89 10.55 -33.69
N MET A 192 28.54 9.43 -34.03
CA MET A 192 29.98 9.44 -34.26
C MET A 192 30.21 10.19 -35.57
N GLU A 193 31.04 11.23 -35.51
CA GLU A 193 31.54 11.86 -36.72
C GLU A 193 32.42 10.89 -37.51
N ASP A 194 32.63 11.20 -38.79
CA ASP A 194 33.54 10.44 -39.63
C ASP A 194 34.95 10.40 -39.01
N LEU A 195 35.61 9.25 -39.15
CA LEU A 195 36.98 9.11 -38.66
C LEU A 195 37.89 10.14 -39.34
N PRO A 196 38.86 10.75 -38.62
CA PRO A 196 39.79 11.69 -39.22
C PRO A 196 40.49 11.07 -40.44
N GLN A 197 40.69 11.86 -41.49
CA GLN A 197 41.27 11.41 -42.75
C GLN A 197 42.58 10.62 -42.57
N ARG A 198 43.45 11.06 -41.65
CA ARG A 198 44.71 10.38 -41.25
C ARG A 198 44.52 8.92 -40.80
N ARG A 199 43.36 8.55 -40.25
CA ARG A 199 43.08 7.20 -39.73
C ARG A 199 42.57 6.23 -40.80
N VAL A 200 42.06 6.75 -41.90
CA VAL A 200 41.36 5.97 -42.94
C VAL A 200 42.08 6.01 -44.29
N GLN A 201 42.95 6.99 -44.50
CA GLN A 201 43.80 7.05 -45.68
C GLN A 201 45.11 6.31 -45.45
N LYS A 202 45.53 5.54 -46.46
CA LYS A 202 46.83 4.89 -46.45
C LYS A 202 47.92 5.95 -46.51
N SER A 203 48.86 5.90 -45.58
CA SER A 203 50.10 6.67 -45.62
C SER A 203 51.28 5.74 -45.38
N ARG A 204 52.46 6.17 -45.80
CA ARG A 204 53.74 5.56 -45.47
C ARG A 204 54.11 5.94 -44.03
N PRO A 205 54.96 5.14 -43.35
CA PRO A 205 55.50 5.53 -42.05
C PRO A 205 56.17 6.92 -42.14
N PHE A 206 55.84 7.81 -41.21
CA PHE A 206 56.39 9.18 -41.10
C PHE A 206 56.03 10.17 -42.23
N GLU A 207 54.94 9.96 -42.96
CA GLU A 207 54.50 10.84 -44.08
C GLU A 207 53.70 12.09 -43.63
N HIS A 208 53.52 12.31 -42.33
CA HIS A 208 52.69 13.39 -41.77
C HIS A 208 53.50 14.44 -41.01
#